data_AF-A0A1G8P3J6-F1
#
_entry.id   AF-A0A1G8P3J6-F1
#
_cell.length_a   1.000
_cell.length_b   1.000
_cell.length_c   1.000
_cell.angle_alpha   90.00
_cell.angle_beta   90.00
_cell.angle_gamma   90.00
#
_symmetry.space_group_name_H-M   'P 1'
#
loop_
_entity.id
_entity.type
_entity.pdbx_description
1 polymer ?
#
loop_
_entity_poly.entity_id
_entity_poly.type
_entity_poly.pdbx_seq_one_letter_code
_entity_poly.pdbx_strand_id
1 'polypeptide(L)'
;MAALEDEILKHQFIYVPWVQDKPVYQNTPALALYLRDKHRARLTVVCSTKSNVPDELTKTPSVTERSGSIMDGGIVFAYCPTYKAMSKTTRLEKSVIVVVEWPTESYEGWAKLVGAYNVITSAVMSTNLTEAGRKELEGIVFEGYKGWHDQIAERMTIGHLERLAELGQYDRDVVLAYVRQEKSEDSVKSFIRILDRFEKTHRPAPGSSSAPIER
;
A
#
# COMPACT_ATOMS: atom_id res chain seq x y z
N MET A 1 26.30 5.86 2.55
CA MET A 1 25.13 6.57 1.98
C MET A 1 25.11 6.49 0.45
N ALA A 2 26.19 6.82 -0.26
CA ALA A 2 26.26 6.74 -1.73
C ALA A 2 25.76 5.42 -2.38
N ALA A 3 26.11 4.25 -1.83
CA ALA A 3 25.66 2.97 -2.40
C ALA A 3 24.13 2.73 -2.26
N LEU A 4 23.51 3.24 -1.19
CA LEU A 4 22.06 3.18 -0.99
C LEU A 4 21.34 4.16 -1.93
N GLU A 5 21.95 5.33 -2.12
CA GLU A 5 21.47 6.41 -3.00
C GLU A 5 21.55 6.07 -4.49
N ASP A 6 22.45 5.17 -4.89
CA ASP A 6 22.53 4.69 -6.28
C ASP A 6 21.55 3.54 -6.54
N GLU A 7 21.30 2.68 -5.55
CA GLU A 7 20.36 1.57 -5.68
C GLU A 7 18.92 2.08 -5.81
N ILE A 8 18.52 3.05 -4.97
CA ILE A 8 17.16 3.61 -4.97
C ILE A 8 16.74 4.21 -6.32
N LEU A 9 17.70 4.70 -7.13
CA LEU A 9 17.46 5.26 -8.46
C LEU A 9 16.99 4.23 -9.50
N LYS A 10 17.16 2.94 -9.22
CA LYS A 10 16.74 1.85 -10.11
C LYS A 10 15.28 1.47 -9.91
N HIS A 11 14.64 1.94 -8.85
CA HIS A 11 13.32 1.50 -8.43
C HIS A 11 12.25 2.52 -8.77
N GLN A 12 11.18 2.06 -9.40
CA GLN A 12 10.02 2.89 -9.71
C GLN A 12 9.19 3.19 -8.46
N PHE A 13 8.99 2.19 -7.59
CA PHE A 13 8.20 2.32 -6.38
C PHE A 13 9.13 2.26 -5.18
N ILE A 14 9.05 3.27 -4.33
CA ILE A 14 9.91 3.43 -3.15
C ILE A 14 8.99 3.58 -1.94
N TYR A 15 9.25 2.78 -0.92
CA TYR A 15 8.47 2.74 0.31
C TYR A 15 9.35 3.11 1.51
N VAL A 16 8.90 4.11 2.24
CA VAL A 16 9.52 4.58 3.49
C VAL A 16 8.56 4.24 4.64
N PRO A 17 8.77 3.12 5.35
CA PRO A 17 7.89 2.70 6.44
C PRO A 17 7.99 3.67 7.62
N TRP A 18 6.91 3.76 8.38
CA TRP A 18 6.94 4.46 9.65
C TRP A 18 7.60 3.57 10.71
N VAL A 19 8.53 4.13 11.47
CA VAL A 19 9.22 3.44 12.55
C VAL A 19 9.26 4.37 13.75
N GLN A 20 8.61 3.98 14.84
CA GLN A 20 8.44 4.81 16.05
C GLN A 20 9.75 5.41 16.56
N ASP A 21 10.85 4.65 16.49
CA ASP A 21 12.16 5.05 17.03
C ASP A 21 13.18 5.46 15.96
N LYS A 22 12.77 5.63 14.69
CA LYS A 22 13.66 6.09 13.63
C LYS A 22 13.05 7.28 12.89
N PRO A 23 13.71 8.46 12.90
CA PRO A 23 13.22 9.66 12.24
C PRO A 23 13.42 9.62 10.70
N VAL A 24 13.30 8.45 10.07
CA VAL A 24 13.59 8.29 8.63
C VAL A 24 12.70 9.23 7.80
N TYR A 25 11.47 9.49 8.27
CA TYR A 25 10.55 10.43 7.65
C TYR A 25 11.05 11.89 7.61
N GLN A 26 11.88 12.34 8.56
CA GLN A 26 12.37 13.73 8.61
C GLN A 26 13.30 14.07 7.44
N ASN A 27 14.02 13.09 6.90
CA ASN A 27 14.94 13.29 5.78
C ASN A 27 14.30 12.95 4.40
N THR A 28 13.02 12.61 4.36
CA THR A 28 12.35 12.22 3.11
C THR A 28 12.14 13.36 2.10
N PRO A 29 11.96 14.65 2.49
CA PRO A 29 11.93 15.73 1.52
C PRO A 29 13.26 15.85 0.75
N ALA A 30 14.39 15.64 1.43
CA ALA A 30 15.72 15.65 0.80
C ALA A 30 15.86 14.49 -0.19
N LEU A 31 15.34 13.30 0.14
CA LEU A 31 15.29 12.17 -0.80
C LEU A 31 14.46 12.51 -2.05
N ALA A 32 13.30 13.14 -1.91
CA ALA A 32 12.48 13.53 -3.05
C ALA A 32 13.19 14.51 -3.99
N LEU A 33 13.90 15.49 -3.41
CA LEU A 33 14.73 16.45 -4.16
C LEU A 33 15.91 15.75 -4.85
N TYR A 34 16.57 14.82 -4.17
CA TYR A 34 17.64 14.01 -4.73
C TYR A 34 17.17 13.22 -5.96
N LEU A 35 16.05 12.49 -5.85
CA LEU A 35 15.47 11.74 -6.96
C LEU A 35 15.11 12.67 -8.12
N ARG A 36 14.49 13.82 -7.84
CA ARG A 36 14.16 14.83 -8.86
C ARG A 36 15.40 15.25 -9.64
N ASP A 37 16.48 15.56 -8.94
CA ASP A 37 17.71 16.08 -9.55
C ASP A 37 18.44 14.99 -10.36
N LYS A 38 18.47 13.75 -9.87
CA LYS A 38 19.10 12.61 -10.55
C LYS A 38 18.33 12.15 -11.78
N HIS A 39 17.01 12.08 -11.69
CA HIS A 39 16.15 11.73 -12.83
C HIS A 39 15.92 12.91 -13.78
N ARG A 40 16.34 14.13 -13.41
CA ARG A 40 16.05 15.39 -14.14
C ARG A 40 14.57 15.54 -14.46
N ALA A 41 13.73 15.13 -13.50
CA ALA A 41 12.29 15.03 -13.65
C ALA A 41 11.58 16.11 -12.84
N ARG A 42 10.27 16.29 -13.09
CA ARG A 42 9.43 17.18 -12.26
C ARG A 42 9.11 16.49 -10.95
N LEU A 43 9.02 17.24 -9.87
CA LEU A 43 8.55 16.76 -8.57
C LEU A 43 7.11 17.22 -8.32
N THR A 44 6.24 16.31 -7.91
CA THR A 44 4.88 16.60 -7.43
C THR A 44 4.69 16.00 -6.04
N VAL A 45 4.22 16.80 -5.09
CA VAL A 45 3.90 16.33 -3.73
C VAL A 45 2.46 15.86 -3.67
N VAL A 46 2.21 14.69 -3.11
CA VAL A 46 0.86 14.17 -2.85
C VAL A 46 0.66 14.09 -1.34
N CYS A 47 -0.41 14.68 -0.85
CA CYS A 47 -0.74 14.72 0.57
C CYS A 47 -2.25 14.84 0.77
N SER A 48 -2.75 14.63 1.99
CA SER A 48 -4.18 14.77 2.27
C SER A 48 -4.67 16.20 2.07
N THR A 49 -3.93 17.19 2.60
CA THR A 49 -4.22 18.62 2.50
C THR A 49 -2.95 19.44 2.26
N LYS A 50 -3.09 20.68 1.77
CA LYS A 50 -1.92 21.55 1.49
C LYS A 50 -1.08 21.87 2.72
N SER A 51 -1.65 21.90 3.92
CA SER A 51 -0.92 22.13 5.17
C SER A 51 -0.02 20.97 5.56
N ASN A 52 -0.16 19.80 4.93
CA ASN A 52 0.70 18.65 5.15
C ASN A 52 1.94 18.64 4.24
N VAL A 53 2.08 19.60 3.31
CA VAL A 53 3.29 19.70 2.46
C VAL A 53 4.48 20.09 3.35
N PRO A 54 5.61 19.34 3.30
CA PRO A 54 6.82 19.71 4.04
C PRO A 54 7.31 21.11 3.68
N ASP A 55 7.85 21.83 4.66
CA ASP A 55 8.28 23.23 4.50
C ASP A 55 9.26 23.41 3.34
N GLU A 56 10.17 22.46 3.15
CA GLU A 56 11.17 22.43 2.08
C GLU A 56 10.55 22.31 0.68
N LEU A 57 9.32 21.80 0.59
CA LEU A 57 8.60 21.53 -0.65
C LEU A 57 7.40 22.43 -0.87
N THR A 58 7.19 23.47 -0.06
CA THR A 58 6.07 24.43 -0.17
C THR A 58 5.95 25.11 -1.54
N LYS A 59 7.07 25.30 -2.25
CA LYS A 59 7.11 25.86 -3.62
C LYS A 59 6.90 24.81 -4.72
N THR A 60 6.89 23.54 -4.38
CA THR A 60 6.69 22.42 -5.32
C THR A 60 5.20 22.26 -5.62
N PRO A 61 4.80 21.92 -6.86
CA PRO A 61 3.42 21.56 -7.16
C PRO A 61 2.90 20.48 -6.21
N SER A 62 1.72 20.70 -5.63
CA SER A 62 1.07 19.75 -4.72
C SER A 62 -0.31 19.35 -5.23
N VAL A 63 -0.60 18.07 -5.07
CA VAL A 63 -1.90 17.44 -5.31
C VAL A 63 -2.45 17.00 -3.96
N THR A 64 -3.71 17.33 -3.70
CA THR A 64 -4.41 16.96 -2.47
C THR A 64 -5.54 15.99 -2.79
N GLU A 65 -6.25 15.47 -1.78
CA GLU A 65 -7.45 14.67 -2.04
C GLU A 65 -8.48 15.40 -2.91
N ARG A 66 -8.69 16.70 -2.64
CA ARG A 66 -9.76 17.50 -3.24
C ARG A 66 -9.35 18.21 -4.54
N SER A 67 -8.05 18.31 -4.84
CA SER A 67 -7.58 19.13 -5.95
C SER A 67 -6.37 18.55 -6.67
N GLY A 68 -6.25 18.87 -7.95
CA GLY A 68 -5.09 18.54 -8.79
C GLY A 68 -5.11 17.13 -9.35
N SER A 69 -4.32 16.95 -10.40
CA SER A 69 -3.99 15.68 -11.04
C SER A 69 -2.47 15.57 -11.14
N ILE A 70 -1.97 14.35 -11.22
CA ILE A 70 -0.55 14.07 -11.34
C ILE A 70 -0.26 13.81 -12.82
N MET A 71 0.76 14.47 -13.35
CA MET A 71 1.26 14.19 -14.68
C MET A 71 2.24 13.02 -14.62
N ASP A 72 2.07 12.04 -15.51
CA ASP A 72 2.95 10.88 -15.57
C ASP A 72 4.35 11.23 -16.11
N GLY A 73 5.36 10.44 -15.71
CA GLY A 73 6.78 10.64 -16.07
C GLY A 73 7.56 11.57 -15.13
N GLY A 74 7.08 11.78 -13.89
CA GLY A 74 7.74 12.61 -12.87
C GLY A 74 8.16 11.82 -11.63
N ILE A 75 8.67 12.55 -10.63
CA ILE A 75 8.76 12.07 -9.25
C ILE A 75 7.48 12.46 -8.52
N VAL A 76 6.83 11.47 -7.93
CA VAL A 76 5.65 11.64 -7.08
C VAL A 76 6.07 11.35 -5.65
N PHE A 77 6.04 12.39 -4.82
CA PHE A 77 6.37 12.28 -3.41
C PHE A 77 5.09 12.29 -2.58
N ALA A 78 4.58 11.11 -2.25
CA ALA A 78 3.40 10.94 -1.43
C ALA A 78 3.79 10.97 0.05
N TYR A 79 3.59 12.12 0.68
CA TYR A 79 3.98 12.39 2.06
C TYR A 79 2.80 12.25 3.01
N CYS A 80 2.86 11.25 3.88
CA CYS A 80 1.78 10.88 4.79
C CYS A 80 0.41 10.85 4.08
N PRO A 81 0.30 10.16 2.93
CA PRO A 81 -0.91 10.24 2.13
C PRO A 81 -2.03 9.42 2.77
N THR A 82 -3.27 9.75 2.39
CA THR A 82 -4.40 8.83 2.56
C THR A 82 -4.56 7.97 1.31
N TYR A 83 -5.23 6.84 1.42
CA TYR A 83 -5.55 6.02 0.24
C TYR A 83 -6.32 6.77 -0.84
N LYS A 84 -7.19 7.71 -0.43
CA LYS A 84 -7.88 8.60 -1.36
C LYS A 84 -6.91 9.49 -2.15
N ALA A 85 -5.89 10.06 -1.51
CA ALA A 85 -4.86 10.82 -2.22
C ALA A 85 -4.02 9.91 -3.14
N MET A 86 -3.64 8.72 -2.65
CA MET A 86 -2.88 7.72 -3.42
C MET A 86 -3.63 7.14 -4.61
N SER A 87 -4.96 7.14 -4.61
CA SER A 87 -5.74 6.70 -5.79
C SER A 87 -5.38 7.44 -7.08
N LYS A 88 -4.80 8.65 -6.98
CA LYS A 88 -4.36 9.46 -8.11
C LYS A 88 -3.07 8.96 -8.76
N THR A 89 -2.35 8.03 -8.12
CA THR A 89 -1.08 7.48 -8.62
C THR A 89 -1.24 6.14 -9.33
N THR A 90 -2.41 5.50 -9.25
CA THR A 90 -2.62 4.10 -9.69
C THR A 90 -2.42 3.88 -11.18
N ARG A 91 -2.59 4.91 -12.00
CA ARG A 91 -2.45 4.85 -13.47
C ARG A 91 -1.14 5.44 -13.98
N LEU A 92 -0.21 5.78 -13.08
CA LEU A 92 1.08 6.36 -13.47
C LEU A 92 2.04 5.21 -13.79
N GLU A 93 2.42 5.09 -15.06
CA GLU A 93 3.24 3.97 -15.54
C GLU A 93 4.73 4.36 -15.63
N LYS A 94 5.03 5.65 -15.79
CA LYS A 94 6.39 6.16 -16.02
C LYS A 94 6.96 6.92 -14.83
N SER A 95 6.12 7.26 -13.86
CA SER A 95 6.52 8.03 -12.69
C SER A 95 7.24 7.16 -11.67
N VAL A 96 8.23 7.74 -11.00
CA VAL A 96 8.80 7.19 -9.76
C VAL A 96 7.94 7.65 -8.60
N ILE A 97 7.40 6.72 -7.82
CA ILE A 97 6.48 7.01 -6.72
C ILE A 97 7.16 6.65 -5.41
N VAL A 98 7.32 7.66 -4.55
CA VAL A 98 7.82 7.53 -3.18
C VAL A 98 6.64 7.67 -2.24
N VAL A 99 6.38 6.64 -1.42
CA VAL A 99 5.38 6.69 -0.36
C VAL A 99 6.08 6.75 0.98
N VAL A 100 5.79 7.81 1.73
CA VAL A 100 6.23 7.98 3.11
C VAL A 100 5.06 7.68 4.02
N GLU A 101 5.15 6.56 4.71
CA GLU A 101 4.12 6.07 5.61
C GLU A 101 4.01 6.91 6.89
N TRP A 102 2.80 6.94 7.45
CA TRP A 102 2.48 7.59 8.72
C TRP A 102 1.72 6.60 9.61
N PRO A 103 1.80 6.68 10.95
CA PRO A 103 1.21 5.65 11.83
C PRO A 103 -0.31 5.53 11.75
N THR A 104 -0.98 6.45 11.07
CA THR A 104 -2.44 6.42 10.88
C THR A 104 -2.89 5.46 9.78
N GLU A 105 -2.06 5.18 8.77
CA GLU A 105 -2.38 4.28 7.65
C GLU A 105 -1.15 3.47 7.23
N SER A 106 -1.29 2.14 7.21
CA SER A 106 -0.23 1.25 6.70
C SER A 106 -0.27 1.20 5.16
N TYR A 107 0.89 1.28 4.53
CA TYR A 107 1.10 1.08 3.10
C TYR A 107 1.93 -0.16 2.79
N GLU A 108 2.18 -1.03 3.78
CA GLU A 108 2.97 -2.24 3.58
C GLU A 108 2.37 -3.18 2.52
N GLY A 109 1.04 -3.39 2.56
CA GLY A 109 0.34 -4.19 1.56
C GLY A 109 0.44 -3.62 0.14
N TRP A 110 0.37 -2.29 0.02
CA TRP A 110 0.60 -1.61 -1.27
C TRP A 110 2.04 -1.81 -1.74
N ALA A 111 3.01 -1.65 -0.85
CA ALA A 111 4.43 -1.80 -1.14
C ALA A 111 4.75 -3.22 -1.63
N LYS A 112 4.17 -4.26 -0.99
CA LYS A 112 4.28 -5.65 -1.47
C LYS A 112 3.66 -5.85 -2.85
N LEU A 113 2.47 -5.29 -3.10
CA LEU A 113 1.73 -5.45 -4.37
C LEU A 113 2.48 -4.87 -5.57
N VAL A 114 3.07 -3.69 -5.41
CA VAL A 114 3.76 -2.99 -6.51
C VAL A 114 5.24 -3.33 -6.61
N GLY A 115 5.75 -4.19 -5.73
CA GLY A 115 7.18 -4.48 -5.68
C GLY A 115 8.03 -3.28 -5.26
N ALA A 116 7.58 -2.52 -4.26
CA ALA A 116 8.29 -1.33 -3.82
C ALA A 116 9.60 -1.67 -3.10
N TYR A 117 10.63 -0.86 -3.35
CA TYR A 117 11.88 -0.89 -2.61
C TYR A 117 11.70 -0.27 -1.22
N ASN A 118 11.87 -1.08 -0.17
CA ASN A 118 11.84 -0.63 1.20
C ASN A 118 13.19 -0.03 1.58
N VAL A 119 13.21 1.27 1.90
CA VAL A 119 14.46 1.99 2.17
C VAL A 119 15.15 1.57 3.47
N ILE A 120 14.42 0.97 4.42
CA ILE A 120 14.97 0.52 5.70
C ILE A 120 15.61 -0.85 5.57
N THR A 121 14.94 -1.78 4.90
CA THR A 121 15.44 -3.15 4.72
C THR A 121 16.35 -3.29 3.50
N SER A 122 16.41 -2.25 2.66
CA SER A 122 17.14 -2.24 1.40
C SER A 122 16.75 -3.39 0.46
N ALA A 123 15.47 -3.78 0.48
CA ALA A 123 14.94 -4.91 -0.27
C ALA A 123 13.64 -4.55 -0.99
N VAL A 124 13.43 -5.18 -2.14
CA VAL A 124 12.15 -5.14 -2.86
C VAL A 124 11.14 -6.00 -2.13
N MET A 125 9.97 -5.43 -1.84
CA MET A 125 8.87 -6.14 -1.18
C MET A 125 8.12 -7.02 -2.18
N SER A 126 7.53 -8.12 -1.71
CA SER A 126 6.78 -9.07 -2.54
C SER A 126 5.59 -9.61 -1.76
N THR A 127 4.48 -9.87 -2.45
CA THR A 127 3.33 -10.58 -1.90
C THR A 127 3.51 -12.10 -1.90
N ASN A 128 4.43 -12.63 -2.70
CA ASN A 128 4.57 -14.06 -3.00
C ASN A 128 3.28 -14.73 -3.52
N LEU A 129 2.34 -13.93 -4.05
CA LEU A 129 1.10 -14.44 -4.64
C LEU A 129 1.41 -15.25 -5.90
N THR A 130 0.83 -16.43 -5.98
CA THR A 130 0.76 -17.19 -7.24
C THR A 130 -0.37 -16.64 -8.10
N GLU A 131 -0.44 -17.11 -9.34
CA GLU A 131 -1.54 -16.79 -10.25
C GLU A 131 -2.92 -17.17 -9.65
N ALA A 132 -2.98 -18.29 -8.94
CA ALA A 132 -4.19 -18.70 -8.22
C ALA A 132 -4.59 -17.67 -7.15
N GLY A 133 -3.64 -17.23 -6.31
CA GLY A 133 -3.92 -16.20 -5.31
C GLY A 133 -4.35 -14.86 -5.93
N ARG A 134 -3.73 -14.46 -7.04
CA ARG A 134 -4.14 -13.25 -7.79
C ARG A 134 -5.59 -13.35 -8.27
N LYS A 135 -5.97 -14.51 -8.81
CA LYS A 135 -7.34 -14.75 -9.27
C LYS A 135 -8.36 -14.67 -8.13
N GLU A 136 -8.00 -15.11 -6.92
CA GLU A 136 -8.86 -14.94 -5.76
C GLU A 136 -9.02 -13.46 -5.35
N LEU A 137 -7.96 -12.65 -5.45
CA LEU A 137 -8.06 -11.19 -5.22
C LEU A 137 -8.97 -10.50 -6.26
N GLU A 138 -8.86 -10.89 -7.53
CA GLU A 138 -9.75 -10.41 -8.59
C GLU A 138 -11.21 -10.80 -8.33
N GLY A 139 -11.43 -12.04 -7.86
CA GLY A 139 -12.75 -12.51 -7.44
C GLY A 139 -13.34 -11.66 -6.31
N ILE A 140 -12.56 -11.36 -5.27
CA ILE A 140 -12.98 -10.46 -4.18
C ILE A 140 -13.45 -9.11 -4.73
N VAL A 141 -12.66 -8.49 -5.61
CA VAL A 141 -13.01 -7.20 -6.24
C VAL A 141 -14.26 -7.32 -7.10
N PHE A 142 -14.42 -8.43 -7.84
CA PHE A 142 -15.58 -8.70 -8.67
C PHE A 142 -16.86 -8.78 -7.84
N GLU A 143 -16.86 -9.55 -6.75
CA GLU A 143 -18.01 -9.65 -5.83
C GLU A 143 -18.36 -8.30 -5.19
N GLY A 144 -17.35 -7.45 -5.00
CA GLY A 144 -17.51 -6.07 -4.54
C GLY A 144 -18.07 -5.08 -5.57
N TYR A 145 -18.57 -5.52 -6.73
CA TYR A 145 -19.14 -4.66 -7.77
C TYR A 145 -20.20 -3.67 -7.21
N LYS A 146 -21.07 -4.14 -6.31
CA LYS A 146 -22.07 -3.32 -5.60
C LYS A 146 -21.66 -2.98 -4.16
N GLY A 147 -20.36 -2.93 -3.85
CA GLY A 147 -19.88 -2.51 -2.53
C GLY A 147 -20.25 -3.47 -1.39
N TRP A 148 -20.47 -4.76 -1.69
CA TRP A 148 -20.78 -5.81 -0.71
C TRP A 148 -22.01 -5.50 0.17
N HIS A 149 -23.10 -5.03 -0.44
CA HIS A 149 -24.34 -4.71 0.28
C HIS A 149 -25.29 -5.90 0.49
N ASP A 150 -25.04 -7.04 -0.14
CA ASP A 150 -25.89 -8.23 -0.03
C ASP A 150 -25.12 -9.45 0.50
N GLN A 151 -25.88 -10.42 1.02
CA GLN A 151 -25.34 -11.62 1.66
C GLN A 151 -24.69 -12.59 0.66
N ILE A 152 -25.04 -12.53 -0.63
CA ILE A 152 -24.47 -13.41 -1.64
C ILE A 152 -23.04 -12.95 -1.92
N ALA A 153 -22.85 -11.66 -2.20
CA ALA A 153 -21.53 -11.05 -2.40
C ALA A 153 -20.63 -11.26 -1.17
N GLU A 154 -21.19 -11.12 0.04
CA GLU A 154 -20.45 -11.41 1.28
C GLU A 154 -20.00 -12.88 1.34
N ARG A 155 -20.90 -13.84 1.10
CA ARG A 155 -20.58 -15.28 1.13
C ARG A 155 -19.53 -15.65 0.08
N MET A 156 -19.67 -15.15 -1.14
CA MET A 156 -18.72 -15.41 -2.22
C MET A 156 -17.34 -14.84 -1.88
N THR A 157 -17.30 -13.61 -1.36
CA THR A 157 -16.07 -12.96 -0.88
C THR A 157 -15.39 -13.80 0.20
N ILE A 158 -16.14 -14.31 1.18
CA ILE A 158 -15.60 -15.22 2.20
C ILE A 158 -14.99 -16.46 1.55
N GLY A 159 -15.65 -17.07 0.56
CA GLY A 159 -15.10 -18.22 -0.16
C GLY A 159 -13.78 -17.92 -0.89
N HIS A 160 -13.59 -16.70 -1.43
CA HIS A 160 -12.29 -16.28 -1.99
C HIS A 160 -11.22 -16.11 -0.89
N LEU A 161 -11.59 -15.56 0.26
CA LEU A 161 -10.68 -15.40 1.41
C LEU A 161 -10.25 -16.76 2.00
N GLU A 162 -11.17 -17.72 2.07
CA GLU A 162 -10.90 -19.10 2.48
C GLU A 162 -9.90 -19.76 1.53
N ARG A 163 -10.09 -19.63 0.21
CA ARG A 163 -9.13 -20.15 -0.78
C ARG A 163 -7.76 -19.49 -0.68
N LEU A 164 -7.68 -18.18 -0.42
CA LEU A 164 -6.40 -17.51 -0.14
C LEU A 164 -5.72 -18.08 1.10
N ALA A 165 -6.48 -18.37 2.16
CA ALA A 165 -5.95 -18.97 3.38
C ALA A 165 -5.47 -20.41 3.16
N GLU A 166 -6.22 -21.22 2.42
CA GLU A 166 -5.85 -22.59 2.03
C GLU A 166 -4.56 -22.62 1.21
N LEU A 167 -4.36 -21.63 0.34
CA LEU A 167 -3.12 -21.45 -0.42
C LEU A 167 -1.95 -20.92 0.43
N GLY A 168 -2.18 -20.56 1.70
CA GLY A 168 -1.18 -19.91 2.55
C GLY A 168 -0.81 -18.50 2.08
N GLN A 169 -1.69 -17.85 1.32
CA GLN A 169 -1.46 -16.58 0.63
C GLN A 169 -2.34 -15.44 1.13
N TYR A 170 -3.11 -15.67 2.19
CA TYR A 170 -3.89 -14.64 2.86
C TYR A 170 -2.97 -13.71 3.68
N ASP A 171 -2.87 -12.46 3.24
CA ASP A 171 -2.28 -11.34 3.99
C ASP A 171 -3.31 -10.20 3.98
N ARG A 172 -3.78 -9.81 5.17
CA ARG A 172 -4.83 -8.81 5.34
C ARG A 172 -4.48 -7.49 4.65
N ASP A 173 -3.24 -7.02 4.81
CA ASP A 173 -2.82 -5.73 4.31
C ASP A 173 -2.72 -5.74 2.78
N VAL A 174 -2.25 -6.86 2.21
CA VAL A 174 -2.23 -7.06 0.75
C VAL A 174 -3.64 -7.10 0.18
N VAL A 175 -4.56 -7.85 0.81
CA VAL A 175 -5.96 -7.94 0.36
C VAL A 175 -6.65 -6.57 0.42
N LEU A 176 -6.47 -5.83 1.52
CA LEU A 176 -7.01 -4.48 1.67
C LEU A 176 -6.42 -3.51 0.64
N ALA A 177 -5.10 -3.53 0.46
CA ALA A 177 -4.44 -2.67 -0.50
C ALA A 177 -4.90 -2.94 -1.94
N TYR A 178 -5.13 -4.20 -2.30
CA TYR A 178 -5.64 -4.57 -3.62
C TYR A 178 -7.06 -4.03 -3.84
N VAL A 179 -7.95 -4.24 -2.87
CA VAL A 179 -9.34 -3.74 -2.95
C VAL A 179 -9.38 -2.21 -3.03
N ARG A 180 -8.51 -1.51 -2.31
CA ARG A 180 -8.42 -0.03 -2.31
C ARG A 180 -7.98 0.56 -3.66
N GLN A 181 -7.32 -0.21 -4.53
CA GLN A 181 -6.97 0.24 -5.88
C GLN A 181 -8.21 0.30 -6.80
N GLU A 182 -9.19 -0.55 -6.54
CA GLU A 182 -10.33 -0.79 -7.44
C GLU A 182 -11.66 -0.23 -6.94
N LYS A 183 -11.79 0.03 -5.63
CA LYS A 183 -13.06 0.38 -4.99
C LYS A 183 -13.03 1.73 -4.27
N SER A 184 -14.21 2.33 -4.12
CA SER A 184 -14.41 3.54 -3.33
C SER A 184 -14.22 3.29 -1.83
N GLU A 185 -13.82 4.31 -1.09
CA GLU A 185 -13.64 4.23 0.37
C GLU A 185 -14.89 3.72 1.11
N ASP A 186 -16.10 4.07 0.66
CA ASP A 186 -17.33 3.59 1.30
C ASP A 186 -17.55 2.08 1.08
N SER A 187 -17.21 1.57 -0.11
CA SER A 187 -17.21 0.12 -0.38
C SER A 187 -16.15 -0.59 0.45
N VAL A 188 -14.97 0.01 0.60
CA VAL A 188 -13.88 -0.53 1.43
C VAL A 188 -14.30 -0.67 2.90
N LYS A 189 -15.08 0.28 3.45
CA LYS A 189 -15.63 0.15 4.82
C LYS A 189 -16.57 -1.05 4.99
N SER A 190 -17.34 -1.40 3.97
CA SER A 190 -18.14 -2.63 3.97
C SER A 190 -17.25 -3.86 3.91
N PHE A 191 -16.24 -3.84 3.05
CA PHE A 191 -15.27 -4.94 2.93
C PHE A 191 -14.46 -5.20 4.20
N ILE A 192 -14.01 -4.15 4.91
CA ILE A 192 -13.32 -4.27 6.20
C ILE A 192 -14.18 -5.06 7.21
N ARG A 193 -15.49 -4.82 7.24
CA ARG A 193 -16.40 -5.57 8.13
C ARG A 193 -16.48 -7.06 7.79
N ILE A 194 -16.31 -7.41 6.51
CA ILE A 194 -16.25 -8.81 6.05
C ILE A 194 -14.93 -9.43 6.49
N LEU A 195 -13.80 -8.74 6.28
CA LEU A 195 -12.48 -9.20 6.72
C LEU A 195 -12.42 -9.42 8.23
N ASP A 196 -12.92 -8.48 9.02
CA ASP A 196 -12.96 -8.58 10.48
C ASP A 196 -13.79 -9.80 10.94
N ARG A 197 -14.86 -10.14 10.21
CA ARG A 197 -15.66 -11.33 10.49
C ARG A 197 -14.90 -12.60 10.12
N PHE A 198 -14.31 -12.63 8.92
CA PHE A 198 -13.51 -13.74 8.42
C PHE A 198 -12.37 -14.09 9.38
N GLU A 199 -11.61 -13.10 9.84
CA GLU A 199 -10.50 -13.33 10.77
C GLU A 199 -10.96 -13.80 12.15
N LYS A 200 -12.12 -13.33 12.63
CA LYS A 200 -12.70 -13.82 13.89
C LYS A 200 -13.07 -15.30 13.82
N THR A 201 -13.52 -15.79 12.67
CA THR A 201 -13.88 -17.21 12.49
C THR A 201 -12.67 -18.08 12.15
N HIS A 202 -11.61 -17.51 11.57
CA HIS A 202 -10.40 -18.23 11.13
C HIS A 202 -9.19 -18.05 12.06
N ARG A 203 -9.35 -17.34 13.19
CA ARG A 203 -8.31 -17.29 14.21
C ARG A 203 -8.13 -18.70 14.79
N PRO A 204 -6.92 -19.29 14.78
CA PRO A 204 -6.69 -20.51 15.52
C PRO A 204 -6.99 -20.25 17.01
N ALA A 205 -7.75 -21.15 17.64
CA ALA A 205 -8.08 -21.03 19.05
C ALA A 205 -6.77 -20.87 19.85
N PRO A 206 -6.71 -19.93 20.83
CA PRO A 206 -5.56 -19.82 21.70
C PRO A 206 -5.49 -21.07 22.58
N GLY A 207 -4.71 -22.08 22.18
CA GLY A 207 -4.54 -23.29 22.98
C GLY A 207 -4.12 -24.59 22.29
N SER A 208 -4.06 -24.70 20.96
CA SER A 208 -3.54 -25.93 20.32
C SER A 208 -2.01 -25.89 20.17
N SER A 209 -1.30 -25.66 21.27
CA SER A 209 0.09 -26.10 21.38
C SER A 209 0.05 -27.59 21.72
N SER A 210 0.33 -28.42 20.73
CA SER A 210 0.66 -29.83 20.96
C SER A 210 1.86 -29.88 21.90
N ALA A 211 1.61 -30.30 23.14
CA ALA A 211 2.65 -30.65 24.08
C ALA A 211 3.58 -31.71 23.45
N PRO A 212 4.91 -31.65 23.71
CA PRO A 212 5.82 -32.65 23.21
C PRO A 212 5.51 -34.00 23.86
N ILE A 213 5.30 -35.02 23.04
CA ILE A 213 5.29 -36.41 23.48
C ILE A 213 6.74 -36.77 23.79
N GLU A 214 7.09 -36.79 25.08
CA GLU A 214 8.28 -37.50 25.55
C GLU A 214 8.06 -39.01 25.37
N ARG A 215 8.93 -39.65 24.58
CA ARG A 215 9.32 -41.04 24.74
C ARG A 215 10.79 -41.19 24.37
#